data_AF-A0A6P0UNW9-F1
#
_entry.id   AF-A0A6P0UNW9-F1
#
_cell.length_a   1.000
_cell.length_b   1.000
_cell.length_c   1.000
_cell.angle_alpha   90.00
_cell.angle_beta   90.00
_cell.angle_gamma   90.00
#
_symmetry.space_group_name_H-M   'P 1'
#
loop_
_entity.id
_entity.type
_entity.pdbx_description
1 polymer ?
#
loop_
_entity_poly.entity_id
_entity_poly.type
_entity_poly.pdbx_seq_one_letter_code
_entity_poly.pdbx_strand_id
1 'polypeptide(L)'
;MRTENKYHYLLYISFIPIVINGFIYLIIGSFFPLLVALILTLTLMYSVNDNLKWKFRAVKYWGILLLLYSLLRICLSVLILIDGSGVEAYIKDQLNSWFHIQTLFFLICGWVLVKKRRML
;
A
#
# COMPACT_ATOMS: atom_id res chain seq x y z
N MET A 1 -0.29 -13.11 -22.83
CA MET A 1 0.79 -12.12 -22.97
C MET A 1 0.38 -10.67 -22.71
N ARG A 2 -0.65 -10.06 -23.35
CA ARG A 2 -0.96 -8.62 -23.17
C ARG A 2 -1.54 -8.22 -21.79
N THR A 3 -2.15 -9.16 -21.08
CA THR A 3 -2.75 -8.95 -19.75
C THR A 3 -1.72 -9.03 -18.62
N GLU A 4 -0.70 -9.87 -18.73
CA GLU A 4 0.33 -10.07 -17.69
C GLU A 4 1.12 -8.79 -17.42
N ASN A 5 1.52 -8.07 -18.47
CA ASN A 5 2.24 -6.80 -18.33
C ASN A 5 1.45 -5.73 -17.56
N LYS A 6 0.13 -5.62 -17.80
CA LYS A 6 -0.71 -4.58 -17.16
C LYS A 6 -0.73 -4.66 -15.64
N TYR A 7 -0.62 -5.87 -15.07
CA TYR A 7 -0.66 -6.06 -13.61
C TYR A 7 0.67 -5.74 -12.94
N HIS A 8 1.78 -6.06 -13.59
CA HIS A 8 3.10 -5.67 -13.13
C HIS A 8 3.24 -4.13 -13.13
N TYR A 9 2.71 -3.45 -14.16
CA TYR A 9 2.65 -1.98 -14.15
C TYR A 9 1.88 -1.40 -12.95
N LEU A 10 0.71 -1.96 -12.61
CA LEU A 10 -0.04 -1.55 -11.41
C LEU A 10 0.76 -1.77 -10.12
N LEU A 11 1.52 -2.86 -10.06
CA LEU A 11 2.42 -3.17 -8.94
C LEU A 11 3.53 -2.12 -8.82
N TYR A 12 4.23 -1.80 -9.91
CA TYR A 12 5.29 -0.79 -9.92
C TYR A 12 4.75 0.62 -9.64
N ILE A 13 3.62 1.00 -10.22
CA ILE A 13 3.00 2.32 -10.00
C ILE A 13 2.53 2.45 -8.55
N SER A 14 1.96 1.40 -7.97
CA SER A 14 1.55 1.43 -6.56
C SER A 14 2.73 1.39 -5.59
N PHE A 15 3.89 0.90 -6.02
CA PHE A 15 5.11 0.88 -5.21
C PHE A 15 5.75 2.28 -5.05
N ILE A 16 5.75 3.10 -6.09
CA ILE A 16 6.34 4.46 -6.07
C ILE A 16 5.88 5.31 -4.87
N PRO A 17 4.57 5.51 -4.63
CA PRO A 17 4.11 6.32 -3.50
C PRO A 17 4.39 5.68 -2.13
N ILE A 18 4.59 4.36 -2.07
CA ILE A 18 4.98 3.65 -0.84
C ILE A 18 6.44 3.94 -0.52
N VAL A 19 7.32 3.91 -1.53
CA VAL A 19 8.73 4.26 -1.37
C VAL A 19 8.89 5.72 -0.96
N ILE A 20 8.18 6.64 -1.63
CA ILE A 20 8.22 8.08 -1.30
C ILE A 20 7.77 8.30 0.15
N ASN A 21 6.63 7.72 0.55
CA ASN A 21 6.18 7.80 1.94
C ASN A 21 7.20 7.17 2.90
N GLY A 22 7.78 6.01 2.55
CA GLY A 22 8.81 5.36 3.33
C GLY A 22 9.99 6.29 3.63
N PHE A 23 10.50 7.01 2.62
CA PHE A 23 11.55 8.01 2.80
C PHE A 23 11.12 9.19 3.69
N ILE A 24 9.90 9.72 3.50
CA ILE A 24 9.36 10.81 4.33
C ILE A 24 9.27 10.37 5.80
N TYR A 25 8.80 9.15 6.08
CA TYR A 25 8.68 8.65 7.44
C TYR A 25 10.02 8.29 8.08
N LEU A 26 11.02 7.92 7.27
CA LEU A 26 12.40 7.74 7.71
C LEU A 26 12.98 9.06 8.24
N ILE A 27 12.66 10.18 7.59
CA ILE A 27 13.04 11.53 8.03
C ILE A 27 12.32 11.92 9.33
N ILE A 28 11.09 11.45 9.53
CA ILE A 28 10.27 11.74 10.72
C ILE A 28 10.58 10.76 11.88
N GLY A 29 11.47 9.78 11.68
CA GLY A 29 11.86 8.81 12.71
C GLY A 29 10.79 7.74 13.03
N SER A 30 9.78 7.58 12.18
CA SER A 30 8.71 6.60 12.37
C SER A 30 9.06 5.25 11.72
N PHE A 31 9.20 4.22 12.56
CA PHE A 31 9.64 2.87 12.12
C PHE A 31 8.55 2.05 11.42
N PHE A 32 7.27 2.30 11.73
CA PHE A 32 6.16 1.45 11.27
C PHE A 32 5.93 1.51 9.75
N PRO A 33 5.91 2.69 9.09
CA PRO A 33 5.76 2.78 7.64
C PRO A 33 6.95 2.17 6.88
N LEU A 34 8.13 2.20 7.49
CA LEU A 34 9.36 1.62 6.96
C LEU A 34 9.27 0.09 6.96
N LEU A 35 8.74 -0.51 8.03
CA LEU A 35 8.49 -1.95 8.12
C LEU A 35 7.46 -2.40 7.08
N VAL A 36 6.41 -1.61 6.86
CA VAL A 36 5.42 -1.85 5.79
C VAL A 36 6.08 -1.78 4.40
N ALA A 37 6.91 -0.76 4.15
CA ALA A 37 7.65 -0.63 2.90
C ALA A 37 8.62 -1.79 2.67
N LEU A 38 9.28 -2.29 3.71
CA LEU A 38 10.17 -3.44 3.67
C LEU A 38 9.42 -4.73 3.29
N ILE A 39 8.31 -5.02 3.99
CA ILE A 39 7.45 -6.19 3.71
C ILE A 39 6.97 -6.15 2.25
N LEU A 40 6.52 -4.98 1.80
CA LEU A 40 6.12 -4.78 0.42
C LEU A 40 7.29 -5.07 -0.51
N THR A 41 8.44 -4.45 -0.33
CA THR A 41 9.63 -4.65 -1.20
C THR A 41 10.01 -6.13 -1.34
N LEU A 42 9.97 -6.91 -0.25
CA LEU A 42 10.18 -8.36 -0.29
C LEU A 42 9.17 -9.07 -1.19
N THR A 43 7.88 -8.72 -1.07
CA THR A 43 6.81 -9.26 -1.91
C THR A 43 7.02 -8.94 -3.40
N LEU A 44 7.61 -7.78 -3.69
CA LEU A 44 7.92 -7.34 -5.05
C LEU A 44 9.12 -8.12 -5.63
N MET A 45 10.16 -8.37 -4.83
CA MET A 45 11.29 -9.24 -5.22
C MET A 45 10.81 -10.67 -5.53
N TYR A 46 9.87 -11.21 -4.75
CA TYR A 46 9.24 -12.50 -5.03
C TYR A 46 8.47 -12.52 -6.36
N SER A 47 7.99 -11.37 -6.85
CA SER A 47 7.28 -11.27 -8.13
C SER A 47 8.20 -11.32 -9.35
N VAL A 48 9.52 -11.16 -9.18
CA VAL A 48 10.49 -11.20 -10.30
C VAL A 48 10.80 -12.64 -10.72
N ASN A 49 10.48 -13.62 -9.87
CA ASN A 49 10.77 -15.05 -10.13
C ASN A 49 10.04 -15.56 -11.39
N ASP A 50 10.70 -16.34 -12.24
CA ASP A 50 10.17 -16.73 -13.57
C ASP A 50 8.98 -17.68 -13.52
N ASN A 51 8.73 -18.31 -12.38
CA ASN A 51 7.63 -19.23 -12.24
C ASN A 51 6.28 -18.48 -12.10
N LEU A 52 5.43 -18.66 -13.11
CA LEU A 52 4.11 -18.04 -13.26
C LEU A 52 3.24 -18.13 -11.98
N LYS A 53 3.24 -19.29 -11.31
CA LYS A 53 2.43 -19.50 -10.10
C LYS A 53 2.83 -18.56 -8.97
N TRP A 54 4.12 -18.29 -8.83
CA TRP A 54 4.67 -17.41 -7.79
C TRP A 54 4.44 -15.94 -8.13
N LYS A 55 4.63 -15.55 -9.39
CA LYS A 55 4.24 -14.22 -9.90
C LYS A 55 2.81 -13.87 -9.52
N PHE A 56 1.85 -14.74 -9.83
CA PHE A 56 0.45 -14.48 -9.49
C PHE A 56 0.18 -14.45 -7.99
N ARG A 57 0.90 -15.23 -7.17
CA ARG A 57 0.73 -15.21 -5.70
C ARG A 57 1.25 -13.88 -5.13
N ALA A 58 2.41 -13.42 -5.60
CA ALA A 58 2.97 -12.13 -5.20
C ALA A 58 2.01 -10.98 -5.51
N VAL A 59 1.40 -10.94 -6.70
CA VAL A 59 0.38 -9.93 -7.05
C VAL A 59 -0.83 -9.98 -6.11
N LYS A 60 -1.29 -11.20 -5.73
CA LYS A 60 -2.40 -11.36 -4.80
C LYS A 60 -2.05 -10.82 -3.41
N TYR A 61 -0.89 -11.22 -2.87
CA TYR A 61 -0.45 -10.74 -1.57
C TYR A 61 -0.23 -9.24 -1.56
N TRP A 62 0.31 -8.68 -2.66
CA TRP A 62 0.41 -7.24 -2.85
C TRP A 62 -0.96 -6.55 -2.74
N GLY A 63 -1.96 -7.05 -3.47
CA GLY A 63 -3.30 -6.49 -3.42
C GLY A 63 -3.92 -6.55 -2.03
N ILE A 64 -3.75 -7.67 -1.31
CA ILE A 64 -4.21 -7.82 0.08
C ILE A 64 -3.50 -6.83 1.00
N LEU A 65 -2.19 -6.67 0.86
CA LEU A 65 -1.41 -5.72 1.66
C LEU A 65 -1.86 -4.28 1.42
N LEU A 66 -2.12 -3.88 0.17
CA LEU A 66 -2.68 -2.56 -0.16
C LEU A 66 -4.05 -2.33 0.49
N LEU A 67 -4.91 -3.35 0.49
CA LEU A 67 -6.23 -3.28 1.14
C LEU A 67 -6.09 -3.15 2.67
N LEU A 68 -5.24 -3.97 3.30
CA LEU A 68 -4.98 -3.89 4.74
C LEU A 68 -4.38 -2.53 5.12
N TYR A 69 -3.44 -2.02 4.33
CA TYR A 69 -2.81 -0.73 4.56
C TYR A 69 -3.79 0.43 4.45
N SER A 70 -4.66 0.42 3.43
CA SER A 70 -5.71 1.44 3.28
C SER A 70 -6.75 1.35 4.40
N LEU A 71 -7.14 0.15 4.82
CA LEU A 71 -8.01 -0.07 5.98
C LEU A 71 -7.40 0.50 7.27
N LEU A 72 -6.13 0.21 7.55
CA LEU A 72 -5.42 0.77 8.71
C LEU A 72 -5.41 2.30 8.68
N ARG A 73 -5.18 2.90 7.51
CA ARG A 73 -5.23 4.35 7.32
C ARG A 73 -6.62 4.93 7.58
N ILE A 74 -7.68 4.26 7.14
CA ILE A 74 -9.07 4.66 7.41
C ILE A 74 -9.34 4.56 8.92
N CYS A 75 -8.98 3.45 9.57
CA CYS A 75 -9.14 3.28 11.01
C CYS A 75 -8.40 4.37 11.80
N LEU A 76 -7.14 4.66 11.45
CA LEU A 76 -6.37 5.76 12.05
C LEU A 76 -7.07 7.10 11.90
N SER A 77 -7.55 7.41 10.69
CA SER A 77 -8.28 8.66 10.43
C SER A 77 -9.55 8.76 11.28
N VAL A 78 -10.31 7.68 11.43
CA VAL A 78 -11.53 7.65 12.24
C VAL A 78 -11.21 7.81 13.73
N LEU A 79 -10.19 7.10 14.24
CA LEU A 79 -9.76 7.21 15.64
C LEU A 79 -9.34 8.63 16.00
N ILE A 80 -8.59 9.29 15.12
CA ILE A 80 -8.12 10.67 15.34
C ILE A 80 -9.28 11.68 15.27
N LEU A 81 -10.30 11.41 14.45
CA LEU A 81 -11.53 12.23 14.41
C LEU A 81 -12.38 12.09 15.68
N ILE A 82 -12.41 10.91 16.30
CA ILE A 82 -13.21 10.64 17.50
C ILE A 82 -12.52 11.18 18.76
N ASP A 83 -11.21 10.94 18.90
CA ASP A 83 -10.43 11.40 20.05
C ASP A 83 -9.02 11.84 19.64
N GLY A 84 -8.94 13.07 19.11
CA GLY A 84 -7.68 13.69 18.73
C GLY A 84 -6.93 14.33 19.89
N SER A 85 -7.40 14.24 21.14
CA SER A 85 -6.85 15.00 22.27
C SER A 85 -5.42 14.58 22.65
N GLY A 86 -5.07 13.30 22.48
CA GLY A 86 -3.74 12.74 22.75
C GLY A 86 -2.82 12.59 21.53
N VAL A 87 -3.24 13.09 20.36
CA VAL A 87 -2.51 12.89 19.10
C VAL A 87 -1.65 14.11 18.80
N GLU A 88 -0.35 13.88 18.64
CA GLU A 88 0.62 14.95 18.32
C GLU A 88 0.24 15.69 17.03
N ALA A 89 0.49 17.01 17.01
CA ALA A 89 0.09 17.88 15.91
C ALA A 89 0.62 17.42 14.53
N TYR A 90 1.83 16.88 14.49
CA TYR A 90 2.43 16.37 13.25
C TYR A 90 1.64 15.20 12.64
N ILE A 91 0.98 14.37 13.48
CA ILE A 91 0.14 13.26 13.01
C ILE A 91 -1.18 13.80 12.43
N LYS A 92 -1.72 14.87 13.02
CA LYS A 92 -2.92 15.55 12.51
C LYS A 92 -2.65 16.21 11.17
N ASP A 93 -1.49 16.85 11.00
CA ASP A 93 -1.08 17.46 9.73
C ASP A 93 -0.87 16.43 8.60
N GLN A 94 -0.57 15.19 8.97
CA GLN A 94 -0.47 14.07 8.01
C GLN A 94 -1.84 13.57 7.53
N LEU A 95 -2.95 13.90 8.19
CA LEU A 95 -4.33 13.57 7.75
C LEU A 95 -4.90 14.61 6.78
N ASN A 96 -4.08 15.13 5.89
CA ASN A 96 -4.51 16.10 4.88
C ASN A 96 -5.23 15.42 3.70
N SER A 97 -5.76 16.22 2.76
CA SER A 97 -6.42 15.70 1.56
C SER A 97 -5.55 14.72 0.76
N TRP A 98 -4.22 14.91 0.77
CA TRP A 98 -3.28 14.01 0.11
C TRP A 98 -3.27 12.61 0.73
N PHE A 99 -3.39 12.51 2.05
CA PHE A 99 -3.53 11.23 2.75
C PHE A 99 -4.77 10.46 2.28
N HIS A 100 -5.90 11.15 2.13
CA HIS A 100 -7.15 10.52 1.67
C HIS A 100 -7.05 10.08 0.20
N ILE A 101 -6.45 10.89 -0.66
CA ILE A 101 -6.20 10.55 -2.07
C ILE A 101 -5.33 9.28 -2.17
N GLN A 102 -4.21 9.24 -1.43
CA GLN A 102 -3.35 8.05 -1.39
C GLN A 102 -4.10 6.81 -0.88
N THR A 103 -4.92 6.98 0.16
CA THR A 103 -5.69 5.89 0.76
C THR A 103 -6.69 5.31 -0.24
N LEU A 104 -7.43 6.17 -0.96
CA LEU A 104 -8.34 5.75 -2.03
C LEU A 104 -7.60 5.07 -3.18
N PHE A 105 -6.46 5.62 -3.58
CA PHE A 105 -5.62 5.02 -4.62
C PHE A 105 -5.18 3.60 -4.25
N PHE A 106 -4.67 3.39 -3.03
CA PHE A 106 -4.27 2.08 -2.54
C PHE A 106 -5.45 1.11 -2.43
N LEU A 107 -6.60 1.60 -1.96
CA LEU A 107 -7.82 0.80 -1.87
C LEU A 107 -8.27 0.30 -3.25
N ILE A 108 -8.33 1.20 -4.25
CA ILE A 108 -8.72 0.87 -5.63
C ILE A 108 -7.72 -0.11 -6.25
N CYS A 109 -6.41 0.17 -6.14
CA CYS A 109 -5.38 -0.71 -6.67
C CYS A 109 -5.44 -2.10 -6.02
N GLY A 110 -5.53 -2.16 -4.69
CA GLY A 110 -5.64 -3.40 -3.94
C GLY A 110 -6.88 -4.20 -4.35
N TRP A 111 -8.03 -3.55 -4.44
CA TRP A 111 -9.29 -4.17 -4.86
C TRP A 111 -9.22 -4.73 -6.28
N VAL A 112 -8.69 -3.95 -7.24
CA VAL A 112 -8.55 -4.38 -8.63
C VAL A 112 -7.63 -5.61 -8.75
N LEU A 113 -6.50 -5.59 -8.05
CA LEU A 113 -5.53 -6.69 -8.05
C LEU A 113 -6.12 -7.97 -7.43
N VAL A 114 -6.91 -7.86 -6.35
CA VAL A 114 -7.55 -9.03 -5.71
C VAL A 114 -8.74 -9.55 -6.53
N LYS A 115 -9.64 -8.67 -6.99
CA LYS A 115 -10.90 -9.05 -7.66
C LYS A 115 -10.65 -9.70 -9.02
N LYS A 116 -9.79 -9.15 -9.87
CA LYS A 116 -9.53 -9.72 -11.19
C LYS A 116 -8.87 -11.11 -11.14
N ARG A 117 -8.22 -11.43 -10.03
CA ARG A 117 -7.57 -12.72 -9.81
C ARG A 117 -8.51 -13.81 -9.28
N ARG A 118 -9.73 -13.45 -8.83
CA ARG A 118 -10.83 -14.42 -8.61
C ARG A 118 -11.46 -14.89 -9.93
N MET A 119 -11.23 -14.18 -11.04
CA MET A 119 -11.80 -14.47 -12.36
C MET A 119 -10.84 -15.23 -13.30
N LEU A 120 -9.60 -15.50 -12.85
CA LEU A 120 -8.57 -16.29 -13.55
C LEU A 120 -8.33 -17.58 -12.77
#